data_AF-A0A4Y2X4D9-F1
#
_entry.id   AF-A0A4Y2X4D9-F1
#
_cell.length_a   1.000
_cell.length_b   1.000
_cell.length_c   1.000
_cell.angle_alpha   90.00
_cell.angle_beta   90.00
_cell.angle_gamma   90.00
#
_symmetry.space_group_name_H-M   'P 1'
#
loop_
_entity.id
_entity.type
_entity.pdbx_description
1 polymer ?
#
loop_
_entity_poly.entity_id
_entity_poly.type
_entity_poly.pdbx_seq_one_letter_code
_entity_poly.pdbx_strand_id
1 'polypeptide(L)' 'MKSGFVTEEPFPKALFATESESDEENFDEEKALKLILRSQKENGFFGNVPNTYYVLPVLRCRSLVNISSSHCKAPVID' A
#
# COMPACT_ATOMS: atom_id res chain seq x y z
N MET A 1 -12.59 26.48 -23.44
CA MET A 1 -11.39 26.62 -22.58
C MET A 1 -11.41 25.48 -21.58
N LYS A 2 -10.28 24.77 -21.47
CA LYS A 2 -10.09 23.57 -20.64
C LYS A 2 -10.06 23.88 -19.14
N SER A 3 -10.28 22.81 -18.38
CA SER A 3 -9.56 22.42 -17.14
C SER A 3 -10.36 22.62 -15.86
N GLY A 4 -10.46 21.65 -14.95
CA GLY A 4 -9.73 20.39 -14.84
C GLY A 4 -10.50 19.36 -14.01
N PHE A 5 -10.65 18.18 -14.60
CA PHE A 5 -11.02 16.95 -13.92
C PHE A 5 -9.78 16.49 -13.15
N VAL A 6 -9.75 16.74 -11.84
CA VAL A 6 -8.79 16.07 -10.95
C VAL A 6 -9.42 14.72 -10.64
N THR A 7 -9.06 13.69 -11.40
CA THR A 7 -9.23 12.32 -10.93
C THR A 7 -8.30 12.12 -9.76
N GLU A 8 -8.86 12.19 -8.56
CA GLU A 8 -8.32 11.53 -7.38
C GLU A 8 -8.31 10.01 -7.69
N GLU A 9 -7.28 9.52 -8.39
CA GLU A 9 -6.98 8.09 -8.47
C GLU A 9 -6.64 7.64 -7.05
N PRO A 10 -7.56 6.96 -6.34
CA PRO A 10 -7.41 6.83 -4.91
C PRO A 10 -6.59 5.56 -4.71
N PHE A 11 -5.40 5.73 -4.17
CA PHE A 11 -4.55 4.70 -3.54
C PHE A 11 -5.26 3.39 -3.08
N PRO A 12 -6.47 3.39 -2.47
CA PRO A 12 -7.24 2.17 -2.24
C PRO A 12 -7.44 1.25 -3.45
N LYS A 13 -7.56 1.75 -4.69
CA LYS A 13 -7.73 0.88 -5.87
C LYS A 13 -6.45 0.10 -6.24
N ALA A 14 -5.28 0.63 -5.86
CA ALA A 14 -4.00 -0.07 -6.01
C ALA A 14 -3.74 -1.04 -4.84
N LEU A 15 -4.24 -0.71 -3.64
CA LEU A 15 -4.14 -1.58 -2.46
C LEU A 15 -5.17 -2.73 -2.50
N PHE A 16 -6.35 -2.44 -3.04
CA PHE A 16 -7.47 -3.34 -3.29
C PHE A 16 -7.69 -3.36 -4.81
N ALA A 17 -6.76 -3.95 -5.57
CA ALA A 17 -6.97 -4.22 -6.98
C ALA A 17 -8.19 -5.14 -7.15
N THR A 18 -9.38 -4.57 -7.05
CA THR A 18 -10.64 -5.17 -7.45
C THR A 18 -10.73 -4.94 -8.94
N GLU A 19 -10.06 -5.79 -9.70
CA GLU A 19 -10.56 -6.12 -11.01
C GLU A 19 -12.00 -6.63 -10.79
N SER A 20 -12.93 -6.19 -11.65
CA SER A 20 -14.32 -6.65 -11.59
C SER A 20 -14.35 -8.17 -11.53
N GLU A 21 -15.20 -8.73 -10.67
CA GLU A 21 -15.33 -10.15 -10.28
C GLU A 21 -15.67 -11.13 -11.44
N SER A 22 -15.15 -10.92 -12.65
CA SER A 22 -15.39 -11.76 -13.82
C SER A 22 -14.15 -12.48 -14.33
N ASP A 23 -12.95 -12.06 -13.95
CA ASP A 23 -11.74 -12.70 -14.43
C ASP A 23 -11.01 -13.36 -13.27
N GLU A 24 -10.88 -14.68 -13.35
CA GLU A 24 -9.97 -15.52 -12.58
C GLU A 24 -8.49 -15.16 -12.90
N GLU A 25 -8.19 -13.86 -13.00
CA GLU A 25 -6.86 -13.34 -13.27
C GLU A 25 -6.05 -13.38 -11.98
N ASN A 26 -5.15 -14.36 -11.95
CA ASN A 26 -4.15 -14.59 -10.92
C ASN A 26 -3.50 -13.26 -10.49
N PHE A 27 -3.76 -12.83 -9.25
CA PHE A 27 -3.15 -11.64 -8.66
C PHE A 27 -1.62 -11.66 -8.84
N ASP A 28 -1.10 -10.70 -9.59
CA ASP A 28 0.34 -10.55 -9.82
C ASP A 28 0.95 -9.62 -8.74
N GLU A 29 1.56 -10.25 -7.74
CA GLU A 29 2.22 -9.57 -6.63
C GLU A 29 3.31 -8.58 -7.10
N GLU A 30 4.10 -8.95 -8.10
CA GLU A 30 5.20 -8.11 -8.59
C GLU A 30 4.66 -6.85 -9.28
N LYS A 31 3.60 -7.01 -10.09
CA LYS A 31 2.91 -5.89 -10.73
C LYS A 31 2.27 -4.97 -9.68
N ALA A 32 1.62 -5.53 -8.67
CA ALA A 32 1.01 -4.76 -7.58
C ALA A 32 2.07 -3.95 -6.79
N LEU A 33 3.18 -4.59 -6.41
CA LEU A 33 4.29 -3.93 -5.70
C LEU A 33 4.92 -2.81 -6.54
N LYS A 34 5.13 -3.02 -7.84
CA LYS A 34 5.63 -1.97 -8.74
C LYS A 34 4.68 -0.78 -8.81
N LEU A 35 3.36 -1.01 -8.85
CA LEU A 35 2.36 0.06 -8.84
C LEU A 35 2.38 0.85 -7.54
N ILE A 36 2.45 0.15 -6.40
CA ILE A 36 2.59 0.78 -5.09
C ILE A 36 3.83 1.68 -5.06
N LEU A 37 5.01 1.16 -5.42
CA LEU A 37 6.27 1.92 -5.40
C LEU A 37 6.22 3.14 -6.34
N ARG A 38 5.56 3.05 -7.50
CA ARG A 38 5.37 4.18 -8.41
C ARG A 38 4.50 5.30 -7.83
N SER A 39 3.62 4.98 -6.88
CA SER A 39 2.76 5.97 -6.23
C SER A 39 3.46 6.77 -5.11
N GLN A 40 4.67 6.34 -4.71
CA GLN A 40 5.47 7.00 -3.69
C GLN A 40 5.86 8.41 -4.15
N LYS A 41 5.63 9.41 -3.27
CA LYS A 41 6.04 10.80 -3.48
C LYS A 41 7.53 10.98 -3.18
N GLU A 42 8.11 12.09 -3.61
CA GLU A 42 9.55 12.38 -3.46
C GLU A 42 10.03 12.35 -2.01
N ASN A 43 9.17 12.75 -1.07
CA ASN A 43 9.45 12.71 0.38
C ASN A 43 9.19 11.32 1.02
N GLY A 44 8.91 10.30 0.22
CA GLY A 44 8.62 8.94 0.65
C GLY A 44 7.18 8.67 1.08
N PHE A 45 6.29 9.69 1.08
CA PHE A 45 4.88 9.53 1.47
C PHE A 45 4.03 8.89 0.37
N PHE A 46 2.91 8.28 0.76
CA PHE A 46 1.91 7.71 -0.13
C PHE A 46 0.61 8.55 -0.13
N GLY A 47 0.76 9.87 -0.18
CA GLY A 47 -0.34 10.84 -0.26
C GLY A 47 -0.91 11.26 1.11
N ASN A 48 -1.19 10.32 2.01
CA ASN A 48 -1.67 10.65 3.36
C ASN A 48 -1.07 9.71 4.43
N VAL A 49 -1.27 10.05 5.70
CA VAL A 49 -0.73 9.31 6.85
C VAL A 49 -1.25 7.86 6.90
N PRO A 50 -2.57 7.59 6.80
CA PRO A 50 -3.07 6.22 6.78
C PRO A 50 -2.46 5.36 5.66
N ASN A 51 -2.44 5.86 4.42
CA ASN A 51 -1.87 5.17 3.27
C ASN A 51 -0.40 4.84 3.49
N THR A 52 0.36 5.83 3.98
CA THR A 52 1.78 5.66 4.31
C THR A 52 1.96 4.64 5.42
N TYR A 53 1.05 4.56 6.41
CA TYR A 53 1.12 3.56 7.47
C TYR A 53 0.81 2.15 6.96
N TYR A 54 -0.27 1.98 6.19
CA TYR A 54 -0.73 0.67 5.72
C TYR A 54 0.15 0.06 4.63
N VAL A 55 0.92 0.86 3.90
CA VAL A 55 1.84 0.35 2.88
C VAL A 55 3.11 -0.27 3.48
N LEU A 56 3.54 0.16 4.68
CA LEU A 56 4.80 -0.28 5.28
C LEU A 56 4.86 -1.81 5.49
N PRO A 57 3.81 -2.47 6.03
CA PRO A 57 3.79 -3.93 6.10
C PRO A 57 3.88 -4.59 4.71
N VAL A 58 3.14 -4.06 3.73
CA VAL A 58 3.09 -4.61 2.35
C VAL A 58 4.48 -4.57 1.70
N LEU A 59 5.21 -3.47 1.85
CA LEU A 59 6.59 -3.33 1.34
C LEU A 59 7.59 -4.27 2.04
N ARG A 60 7.22 -4.84 3.19
CA ARG A 60 8.00 -5.84 3.92
C ARG A 60 7.48 -7.26 3.70
N CYS A 61 6.58 -7.45 2.73
CA CYS A 61 5.87 -8.71 2.48
C CYS A 61 5.23 -9.26 3.78
N ARG A 62 4.67 -8.37 4.59
CA ARG A 62 3.94 -8.70 5.83
C ARG A 62 2.53 -8.15 5.76
N SER A 63 1.66 -8.76 6.54
CA SER A 63 0.26 -8.35 6.68
C SER A 63 -0.09 -8.08 8.14
N LEU A 64 -1.31 -7.58 8.37
CA LEU A 64 -1.84 -7.37 9.72
C LEU A 64 -1.99 -8.68 10.51
N VAL A 65 -2.10 -9.84 9.84
CA VAL A 65 -2.15 -11.14 10.54
C VAL A 65 -0.79 -11.56 11.11
N ASN A 66 0.31 -10.92 10.66
CA ASN A 66 1.65 -11.15 11.19
C ASN A 66 1.95 -10.31 12.45
N ILE A 67 0.96 -9.63 13.03
CA ILE A 67 1.13 -8.88 14.27
C ILE A 67 1.12 -9.86 15.45
N SER A 68 2.22 -9.89 16.18
CA SER A 68 2.38 -10.73 17.37
C SER A 68 3.27 -10.04 18.39
N SER A 69 2.93 -10.16 19.68
CA SER A 69 3.76 -9.69 20.79
C SER A 69 5.14 -10.36 20.82
N SER A 70 5.27 -11.54 20.22
CA SER A 70 6.55 -12.25 20.07
C SER A 70 7.57 -11.51 19.20
N HIS A 71 7.14 -10.57 18.37
CA HIS A 71 8.01 -9.76 17.51
C HIS A 71 8.52 -8.49 18.20
N CYS A 72 8.03 -8.17 19.41
CA CYS A 72 8.50 -7.04 20.19
C CYS A 72 9.79 -7.39 20.92
N LYS A 73 10.81 -6.54 20.80
CA LYS A 73 11.97 -6.57 21.71
C LYS A 73 11.58 -5.87 22.99
N ALA A 74 11.96 -6.43 24.14
CA ALA A 74 11.83 -5.71 25.41
C ALA A 74 12.60 -4.39 25.32
N PRO A 75 12.07 -3.30 25.90
CA PRO A 75 12.80 -2.04 25.94
C PRO A 75 14.11 -2.25 26.69
N VAL A 76 15.23 -1.83 26.07
CA VAL A 76 16.50 -1.71 26.78
C VAL A 76 16.38 -0.43 27.59
N ILE A 77 16.28 -0.56 28.91
CA ILE A 77 16.31 0.55 29.85
C ILE A 77 17.74 0.59 30.37
N ASP A 78 18.50 1.60 29.93
CA ASP A 78 19.80 1.96 30.52
C ASP A 78 19.60 2.89 31.73
#